data_AF-A0A0U3MVG6-F1
#
_entry.id   AF-A0A0U3MVG6-F1
#
_cell.length_a   1.000
_cell.length_b   1.000
_cell.length_c   1.000
_cell.angle_alpha   90.00
_cell.angle_beta   90.00
_cell.angle_gamma   90.00
#
_symmetry.space_group_name_H-M   'P 1'
#
loop_
_entity.id
_entity.type
_entity.pdbx_description
1 polymer ?
#
loop_
_entity_poly.entity_id
_entity_poly.type
_entity_poly.pdbx_seq_one_letter_code
_entity_poly.pdbx_strand_id
1 'polypeptide(L)'
;MPDGPLRLLVNRYVIREGANLPWHLHPEQRYAYVESGSIRVEDERGNSQVYAPGQTLVEQRQVVHRGINLGQGEVSLLVFDYVPRGVHTNTVVRTSAP
;
A
#
# COMPACT_ATOMS: atom_id res chain seq x y z
N MET A 1 4.80 3.15 -14.77
CA MET A 1 3.96 2.12 -15.42
C MET A 1 4.90 1.03 -15.92
N PRO A 2 4.49 -0.26 -15.90
CA PRO A 2 5.35 -1.35 -16.38
C PRO A 2 5.69 -1.20 -17.87
N ASP A 3 6.86 -1.67 -18.26
CA ASP A 3 7.29 -1.71 -19.65
C ASP A 3 6.64 -2.92 -20.35
N GLY A 4 5.64 -2.69 -21.20
CA GLY A 4 4.96 -3.72 -21.99
C GLY A 4 3.47 -3.94 -21.64
N PRO A 5 2.89 -5.10 -22.02
CA PRO A 5 1.47 -5.38 -21.82
C PRO A 5 1.07 -5.31 -20.35
N LEU A 6 0.26 -4.32 -20.03
CA LEU A 6 -0.20 -4.02 -18.69
C LEU A 6 -1.39 -4.89 -18.29
N ARG A 7 -1.41 -5.32 -17.03
CA ARG A 7 -2.58 -5.84 -16.35
C ARG A 7 -2.90 -4.94 -15.16
N LEU A 8 -4.16 -4.56 -15.02
CA LEU A 8 -4.68 -3.93 -13.81
C LEU A 8 -5.20 -5.02 -12.87
N LEU A 9 -4.69 -5.04 -11.65
CA LEU A 9 -5.28 -5.79 -10.53
C LEU A 9 -5.97 -4.78 -9.62
N VAL A 10 -7.23 -5.06 -9.25
CA VAL A 10 -7.98 -4.26 -8.29
C VAL A 10 -8.38 -5.17 -7.14
N ASN A 11 -7.87 -4.86 -5.95
CA ASN A 11 -8.11 -5.66 -4.75
C ASN A 11 -8.58 -4.75 -3.62
N ARG A 12 -9.54 -5.21 -2.83
CA ARG A 12 -9.90 -4.58 -1.56
C ARG A 12 -9.06 -5.20 -0.44
N TYR A 13 -8.42 -4.35 0.35
CA TYR A 13 -7.68 -4.75 1.54
C TYR A 13 -8.37 -4.21 2.78
N VAL A 14 -8.48 -5.06 3.81
CA VAL A 14 -9.00 -4.71 5.12
C VAL A 14 -7.86 -4.82 6.13
N ILE A 15 -7.54 -3.70 6.79
CA ILE A 15 -6.49 -3.62 7.79
C ILE A 15 -7.17 -3.45 9.14
N ARG A 16 -6.99 -4.46 10.00
CA ARG A 16 -7.61 -4.49 11.33
C ARG A 16 -7.16 -3.32 12.19
N GLU A 17 -7.99 -3.00 13.19
CA GLU A 17 -7.67 -2.01 14.22
C GLU A 17 -6.31 -2.29 14.87
N GLY A 18 -5.51 -1.24 15.05
CA GLY A 18 -4.19 -1.31 15.68
C GLY A 18 -3.13 -2.07 14.87
N ALA A 19 -3.46 -2.57 13.67
CA ALA A 19 -2.51 -3.33 12.87
C ALA A 19 -1.37 -2.44 12.36
N ASN A 20 -0.15 -2.96 12.52
CA ASN A 20 1.07 -2.43 11.94
C ASN A 20 1.55 -3.43 10.89
N LEU A 21 1.42 -3.07 9.61
CA LEU A 21 1.79 -3.96 8.53
C LEU A 21 3.32 -4.17 8.51
N PRO A 22 3.80 -5.34 8.07
CA PRO A 22 5.22 -5.55 7.85
C PRO A 22 5.80 -4.50 6.91
N TRP A 23 7.06 -4.13 7.11
CA TRP A 23 7.80 -3.34 6.11
C TRP A 23 7.78 -4.06 4.76
N HIS A 24 7.46 -3.33 3.71
CA HIS A 24 7.35 -3.89 2.37
C HIS A 24 7.63 -2.83 1.31
N LEU A 25 7.75 -3.26 0.07
CA LEU A 25 7.85 -2.38 -1.10
C LEU A 25 7.00 -2.89 -2.26
N HIS A 26 6.83 -2.02 -3.25
CA HIS A 26 6.15 -2.34 -4.51
C HIS A 26 7.10 -2.24 -5.69
N PRO A 27 7.31 -3.33 -6.47
CA PRO A 27 8.12 -3.26 -7.66
C PRO A 27 7.54 -2.33 -8.75
N GLU A 28 6.22 -2.34 -8.88
CA GLU A 28 5.48 -1.53 -9.83
C GLU A 28 4.65 -0.44 -9.14
N GLN A 29 4.04 0.46 -9.93
CA GLN A 29 3.31 1.59 -9.38
C GLN A 29 1.98 1.10 -8.78
N ARG A 30 1.74 1.47 -7.53
CA ARG A 30 0.50 1.19 -6.81
C ARG A 30 -0.21 2.48 -6.44
N TYR A 31 -1.54 2.42 -6.46
CA TYR A 31 -2.41 3.44 -5.87
C TYR A 31 -3.37 2.76 -4.91
N ALA A 32 -3.64 3.39 -3.78
CA ALA A 32 -4.63 2.92 -2.83
C ALA A 32 -5.61 4.05 -2.54
N TYR A 33 -6.91 3.80 -2.69
CA TYR A 33 -7.97 4.71 -2.30
C TYR A 33 -8.52 4.31 -0.94
N VAL A 34 -8.58 5.25 0.01
CA VAL A 34 -9.14 4.99 1.34
C VAL A 34 -10.67 5.04 1.25
N GLU A 35 -11.31 3.89 1.34
CA GLU A 35 -12.77 3.78 1.39
C GLU A 35 -13.32 4.12 2.77
N SER A 36 -12.63 3.66 3.83
CA SER A 36 -12.99 3.91 5.23
C SER A 36 -11.79 3.82 6.16
N GLY A 37 -11.90 4.42 7.35
CA GLY A 37 -10.82 4.48 8.34
C GLY A 37 -9.69 5.46 7.96
N SER A 38 -8.64 5.49 8.77
CA SER A 38 -7.44 6.31 8.51
C SER A 38 -6.18 5.49 8.64
N ILE A 39 -5.26 5.64 7.70
CA ILE A 39 -3.97 4.93 7.68
C ILE A 39 -2.82 5.92 7.69
N ARG A 40 -1.83 5.66 8.54
CA ARG A 40 -0.52 6.33 8.48
C ARG A 40 0.42 5.48 7.65
N VAL A 41 1.04 6.05 6.63
CA VAL A 41 2.13 5.43 5.88
C VAL A 41 3.43 6.12 6.24
N GLU A 42 4.43 5.33 6.61
CA GLU A 42 5.78 5.81 6.92
C GLU A 42 6.85 5.03 6.16
N ASP A 43 7.90 5.73 5.74
CA ASP A 43 9.08 5.13 5.09
C ASP A 43 10.27 5.02 6.05
N GLU A 44 11.34 4.35 5.61
CA GLU A 44 12.55 4.16 6.42
C GLU A 44 13.35 5.45 6.65
N ARG A 45 13.03 6.54 5.95
CA ARG A 45 13.66 7.85 6.12
C ARG A 45 12.93 8.70 7.15
N GLY A 46 11.85 8.17 7.74
CA GLY A 46 11.02 8.87 8.72
C GLY A 46 9.98 9.79 8.09
N ASN A 47 9.82 9.79 6.76
CA ASN A 47 8.70 10.50 6.15
C ASN A 47 7.41 9.77 6.51
N SER A 48 6.38 10.52 6.89
CA SER A 48 5.11 9.95 7.31
C SER A 48 3.95 10.83 6.86
N GLN A 49 2.88 10.21 6.39
CA GLN A 49 1.64 10.88 6.01
C GLN A 49 0.43 10.07 6.47
N VAL A 50 -0.60 10.76 6.95
CA VAL A 50 -1.90 10.16 7.26
C VAL A 50 -2.85 10.39 6.09
N TYR A 51 -3.60 9.36 5.74
CA TYR A 51 -4.62 9.36 4.71
C TYR A 51 -5.96 8.95 5.30
N ALA A 52 -7.00 9.70 4.95
CA ALA A 52 -8.37 9.58 5.41
C ALA A 52 -9.32 9.21 4.25
N PRO A 53 -10.59 8.86 4.53
CA PRO A 53 -11.53 8.43 3.50
C PRO A 53 -11.67 9.47 2.38
N GLY A 54 -11.70 9.00 1.14
CA GLY A 54 -11.73 9.87 -0.05
C GLY A 54 -10.35 10.26 -0.59
N GLN A 55 -9.26 9.99 0.14
CA GLN A 55 -7.90 10.29 -0.32
C GLN A 55 -7.27 9.08 -1.02
N THR A 56 -6.34 9.39 -1.94
CA THR A 56 -5.54 8.38 -2.65
C THR A 56 -4.08 8.46 -2.22
N LEU A 57 -3.53 7.32 -1.83
CA LEU A 57 -2.11 7.12 -1.59
C LEU A 57 -1.42 6.80 -2.92
N VAL A 58 -0.31 7.47 -3.19
CA VAL A 58 0.58 7.14 -4.30
C VAL A 58 1.82 6.49 -3.70
N GLU A 59 1.92 5.17 -3.80
CA GLU A 59 3.04 4.45 -3.21
C GLU A 59 4.21 4.43 -4.19
N GLN A 60 5.35 4.96 -3.75
CA GLN A 60 6.53 5.11 -4.59
C GLN A 60 7.13 3.73 -4.92
N ARG A 61 7.52 3.54 -6.18
CA ARG A 61 8.19 2.31 -6.62
C ARG A 61 9.48 2.09 -5.85
N GLN A 62 9.74 0.84 -5.47
CA GLN A 62 10.97 0.40 -4.82
C GLN A 62 11.27 1.14 -3.49
N VAL A 63 10.29 1.82 -2.89
CA VAL A 63 10.45 2.47 -1.59
C VAL A 63 9.86 1.57 -0.51
N VAL A 64 10.69 1.23 0.47
CA VAL A 64 10.28 0.47 1.64
C VAL A 64 9.46 1.38 2.55
N HIS A 65 8.26 0.94 2.88
CA HIS A 65 7.34 1.64 3.76
C HIS A 65 6.46 0.64 4.52
N ARG A 66 5.64 1.15 5.44
CA ARG A 66 4.59 0.38 6.10
C ARG A 66 3.35 1.22 6.33
N GLY A 67 2.20 0.55 6.29
CA GLY A 67 0.91 1.11 6.67
C GLY A 67 0.57 0.74 8.12
N ILE A 68 0.07 1.73 8.86
CA ILE A 68 -0.28 1.60 10.28
C ILE A 68 -1.70 2.13 10.45
N ASN A 69 -2.59 1.26 10.94
CA ASN A 69 -3.92 1.67 11.37
C ASN A 69 -3.85 2.17 12.82
N LEU A 70 -3.91 3.49 13.00
CA LEU A 70 -3.88 4.16 14.31
C LEU A 70 -5.27 4.43 14.90
N GLY A 71 -6.34 4.17 14.14
CA GLY A 71 -7.72 4.49 14.53
C GLY A 71 -8.38 3.38 15.35
N GLN A 72 -9.62 3.65 15.78
CA GLN A 72 -10.54 2.64 16.32
C GLN A 72 -11.43 2.15 15.16
N GLY A 73 -11.34 0.88 14.81
CA GLY A 73 -11.97 0.29 13.62
C GLY A 73 -11.03 -0.05 12.46
N GLU A 74 -11.59 -0.69 11.44
CA GLU A 74 -10.84 -1.17 10.27
C GLU A 74 -10.60 -0.05 9.24
N VAL A 75 -9.45 -0.13 8.57
CA VAL A 75 -9.21 0.62 7.33
C VAL A 75 -9.57 -0.27 6.15
N SER A 76 -10.41 0.24 5.23
CA SER A 76 -10.66 -0.39 3.93
C SER A 76 -9.94 0.40 2.84
N LEU A 77 -9.11 -0.29 2.07
CA LEU A 77 -8.40 0.27 0.92
C LEU A 77 -8.86 -0.43 -0.36
N LEU A 78 -9.20 0.34 -1.38
CA LEU A 78 -9.30 -0.15 -2.74
C LEU A 78 -7.97 0.09 -3.46
N VAL A 79 -7.24 -0.97 -3.77
CA VAL A 79 -5.86 -0.91 -4.28
C VAL A 79 -5.82 -1.29 -5.75
N PHE A 80 -5.10 -0.46 -6.52
CA PHE A 80 -4.90 -0.57 -7.95
C PHE A 80 -3.41 -0.84 -8.21
N ASP A 81 -3.12 -2.01 -8.77
CA ASP A 81 -1.77 -2.41 -9.15
C ASP A 81 -1.66 -2.53 -10.67
N TYR A 82 -0.74 -1.75 -11.24
CA TYR A 82 -0.38 -1.84 -12.65
C TYR A 82 0.84 -2.73 -12.80
N VAL A 83 0.63 -4.00 -13.19
CA VAL A 83 1.68 -5.02 -13.24
C VAL A 83 1.89 -5.59 -14.64
N PRO A 84 3.07 -6.13 -14.95
CA PRO A 84 3.28 -6.92 -16.16
C PRO A 84 2.32 -8.12 -16.24
N ARG A 85 2.01 -8.58 -17.45
CA ARG A 85 1.25 -9.82 -17.67
C ARG A 85 1.93 -11.00 -16.95
N GLY A 86 1.13 -11.81 -16.25
CA GLY A 86 1.61 -12.98 -15.50
C GLY A 86 2.06 -12.68 -14.07
N VAL A 87 2.16 -11.41 -13.68
CA VAL A 87 2.39 -11.02 -12.28
C VAL A 87 1.05 -10.97 -11.55
N HIS A 88 1.02 -11.53 -10.34
CA HIS A 88 -0.18 -11.66 -9.51
C HIS A 88 -0.09 -10.91 -8.18
N THR A 89 1.09 -10.45 -7.79
CA THR A 89 1.34 -9.64 -6.61
C THR A 89 2.27 -8.50 -6.96
N ASN A 90 2.03 -7.33 -6.39
CA ASN A 90 2.94 -6.20 -6.47
C ASN A 90 3.58 -5.89 -5.11
N THR A 91 3.52 -6.80 -4.13
CA THR A 91 4.05 -6.55 -2.76
C THR A 91 5.17 -7.51 -2.44
N VAL A 92 6.31 -6.95 -2.02
CA VAL A 92 7.46 -7.71 -1.50
C VAL A 92 7.65 -7.33 -0.03
N VAL A 93 7.38 -8.27 0.87
CA VAL A 93 7.58 -8.08 2.31
C VAL A 93 9.07 -8.18 2.62
N ARG A 94 9.58 -7.24 3.42
CA ARG A 94 10.94 -7.28 3.94
C ARG A 94 10.95 -8.06 5.25
N THR A 95 11.72 -9.14 5.28
CA THR A 95 11.80 -10.06 6.42
C THR A 95 12.76 -9.59 7.54
N SER A 96 13.51 -8.51 7.32
CA SER A 96 14.33 -7.84 8.34
C SER A 96 13.83 -6.41 8.58
N ALA A 97 13.62 -6.06 9.85
CA ALA A 97 13.42 -4.65 10.23
C ALA A 97 14.70 -3.84 9.97
N PRO A 98 14.62 -2.54 9.64
CA PRO A 98 15.79 -1.66 9.64
C PRO A 98 16.44 -1.58 11.02
#